data_AF-A0A962BWG1-F1
#
_entry.id   AF-A0A962BWG1-F1
#
_cell.length_a   1.000
_cell.length_b   1.000
_cell.length_c   1.000
_cell.angle_alpha   90.00
_cell.angle_beta   90.00
_cell.angle_gamma   90.00
#
_symmetry.space_group_name_H-M   'P 1'
#
loop_
_entity.id
_entity.type
_entity.pdbx_description
1 polymer ?
#
loop_
_entity_poly.entity_id
_entity_poly.type
_entity_poly.pdbx_seq_one_letter_code
_entity_poly.pdbx_strand_id
1 'polypeptide(L)'
;MSLEATESAERADASTVDTPLAPITAARRIDAMDILRGFALIGILLMNIEWFNRPIAELPRFDHALTGFDHAASFLVMLLVQGKFYKLFSLLFGMGFAIMLSRAQERGQPFTAVFLRRMLALWLIGVAHLVFFWGGDILHDYAVGGLLLLGWVGLWNRGRMKRFNNPDSIRRFALWYMSVPFIAMTVAGIGYGTLHDSAYFQSRF
;
A
#
# COMPACT_ATOMS: atom_id res chain seq x y z
N MET A 1 -22.56 -37.38 -45.71
CA MET A 1 -22.25 -38.09 -44.45
C MET A 1 -20.77 -38.01 -44.05
N SER A 2 -19.80 -37.94 -44.99
CA SER A 2 -18.37 -37.76 -44.67
C SER A 2 -17.91 -36.31 -44.48
N LEU A 3 -18.65 -35.31 -44.98
CA LEU A 3 -18.30 -33.88 -44.86
C LEU A 3 -18.70 -33.26 -43.50
N GLU A 4 -19.80 -33.73 -42.89
CA GLU A 4 -20.24 -33.25 -41.55
C GLU A 4 -19.33 -33.74 -40.42
N ALA A 5 -18.67 -34.89 -40.61
CA ALA A 5 -17.72 -35.45 -39.65
C ALA A 5 -16.40 -34.67 -39.63
N THR A 6 -15.92 -34.20 -40.80
CA THR A 6 -14.74 -33.33 -40.91
C THR A 6 -15.00 -31.93 -40.37
N GLU A 7 -16.18 -31.36 -40.61
CA GLU A 7 -16.56 -30.04 -40.06
C GLU A 7 -16.74 -30.07 -38.53
N SER A 8 -17.23 -31.18 -37.98
CA SER A 8 -17.38 -31.37 -36.54
C SER A 8 -16.04 -31.59 -35.82
N ALA A 9 -15.04 -32.16 -36.50
CA ALA A 9 -13.68 -32.30 -35.97
C ALA A 9 -12.92 -30.96 -36.01
N GLU A 10 -13.13 -30.14 -37.05
CA GLU A 10 -12.51 -28.81 -37.17
C GLU A 10 -13.12 -27.78 -36.20
N ARG A 11 -14.41 -27.89 -35.88
CA ARG A 11 -15.06 -27.05 -34.85
C ARG A 11 -14.67 -27.40 -33.41
N ALA A 12 -14.11 -28.58 -33.15
CA ALA A 12 -13.70 -28.99 -31.81
C ALA A 12 -12.34 -28.40 -31.40
N ASP A 13 -11.48 -28.02 -32.35
CA ASP A 13 -10.13 -27.49 -32.11
C ASP A 13 -10.09 -25.97 -31.89
N ALA A 14 -11.17 -25.25 -32.23
CA ALA A 14 -11.22 -23.79 -32.16
C ALA A 14 -11.46 -23.20 -30.75
N SER A 15 -11.55 -24.01 -29.69
CA SER A 15 -11.94 -23.54 -28.34
C SER A 15 -10.80 -23.40 -27.32
N THR A 16 -9.55 -23.70 -27.68
CA THR A 16 -8.40 -23.49 -26.79
C THR A 16 -7.33 -22.65 -27.48
N VAL A 17 -7.67 -21.40 -27.82
CA VAL A 17 -6.62 -20.38 -28.03
C VAL A 17 -6.02 -20.10 -26.65
N ASP A 18 -5.05 -20.92 -26.28
CA ASP A 18 -4.16 -20.73 -25.14
C ASP A 18 -3.38 -19.43 -25.40
N THR A 19 -4.03 -18.31 -25.11
CA THR A 19 -3.47 -16.99 -25.35
C THR A 19 -2.28 -16.86 -24.41
N PRO A 20 -1.04 -16.82 -24.91
CA PRO A 20 0.12 -16.75 -24.05
C PRO A 20 -0.02 -15.52 -23.16
N LEU A 21 0.46 -15.59 -21.92
CA LEU A 21 0.54 -14.46 -20.99
C LEU A 21 1.49 -13.39 -21.56
N ALA A 22 1.05 -12.67 -22.58
CA ALA A 22 1.80 -11.64 -23.24
C ALA A 22 1.88 -10.41 -22.32
N PRO A 23 3.05 -9.74 -22.25
CA PRO A 23 3.19 -8.49 -21.54
C PRO A 23 2.11 -7.50 -21.97
N ILE A 24 1.54 -6.77 -21.00
CA ILE A 24 0.60 -5.68 -21.27
C ILE A 24 1.20 -4.71 -22.28
N THR A 25 0.53 -4.55 -23.42
CA THR A 25 0.88 -3.57 -24.46
C THR A 25 0.93 -2.17 -23.85
N ALA A 26 1.88 -1.34 -24.31
CA ALA A 26 2.10 0.00 -23.78
C ALA A 26 0.81 0.85 -23.76
N ALA A 27 -0.05 0.68 -24.77
CA ALA A 27 -1.35 1.35 -24.87
C ALA A 27 -2.35 1.04 -23.72
N ARG A 28 -2.11 -0.02 -22.94
CA ARG A 28 -2.96 -0.42 -21.80
C ARG A 28 -2.32 -0.08 -20.45
N ARG A 29 -1.20 0.65 -20.43
CA ARG A 29 -0.56 1.16 -19.20
C ARG A 29 -1.19 2.49 -18.80
N ILE A 30 -1.14 2.79 -17.50
CA ILE A 30 -1.59 4.08 -16.97
C ILE A 30 -0.32 4.89 -16.73
N ASP A 31 0.07 5.69 -17.71
CA ASP A 31 1.35 6.41 -17.70
C ASP A 31 1.51 7.29 -16.47
N ALA A 32 0.41 7.95 -16.04
CA ALA A 32 0.39 8.74 -14.82
C ALA A 32 0.81 7.93 -13.58
N MET A 33 0.40 6.66 -13.49
CA MET A 33 0.76 5.80 -12.35
C MET A 33 2.25 5.43 -12.38
N ASP A 34 2.80 5.17 -13.56
CA ASP A 34 4.21 4.81 -13.70
C ASP A 34 5.12 6.03 -13.43
N ILE A 35 4.74 7.23 -13.90
CA ILE A 35 5.43 8.49 -13.58
C ILE A 35 5.38 8.76 -12.07
N LEU A 36 4.21 8.61 -11.45
CA LEU A 36 4.05 8.89 -10.03
C LEU A 36 4.84 7.89 -9.17
N ARG A 37 5.04 6.64 -9.63
CA ARG A 37 5.94 5.67 -8.98
C ARG A 37 7.40 6.07 -9.09
N GLY A 38 7.84 6.50 -10.27
CA GLY A 38 9.19 7.02 -10.47
C GLY A 38 9.46 8.23 -9.57
N PHE A 39 8.52 9.16 -9.52
CA PHE A 39 8.57 10.30 -8.62
C PHE A 39 8.60 9.88 -7.14
N ALA A 40 7.76 8.92 -6.75
CA ALA A 40 7.74 8.39 -5.40
C ALA A 40 9.10 7.79 -5.00
N LEU A 41 9.75 7.08 -5.92
CA LEU A 41 11.05 6.46 -5.70
C LEU A 41 12.17 7.50 -5.49
N ILE A 42 12.13 8.63 -6.19
CA ILE A 42 13.10 9.72 -6.01
C ILE A 42 13.02 10.27 -4.58
N GLY A 43 11.83 10.51 -4.03
CA GLY A 43 11.76 11.00 -2.65
C GLY A 43 12.10 9.93 -1.61
N ILE A 44 11.84 8.64 -1.87
CA ILE A 44 12.35 7.56 -1.02
C ILE A 44 13.88 7.55 -1.03
N LEU A 45 14.50 7.75 -2.19
CA LEU A 45 15.96 7.87 -2.30
C LEU A 45 16.50 9.03 -1.47
N LEU A 46 15.89 10.22 -1.59
CA LEU A 46 16.29 11.40 -0.79
C LEU A 46 16.20 11.15 0.71
N MET A 47 15.15 10.46 1.17
CA MET A 47 15.02 10.07 2.58
C MET A 47 16.06 9.05 3.03
N ASN A 48 16.43 8.10 2.17
CA ASN A 48 17.49 7.15 2.49
C ASN A 48 18.84 7.85 2.64
N ILE A 49 19.14 8.83 1.79
CA ILE A 49 20.36 9.64 1.92
C ILE A 49 20.41 10.31 3.30
N GLU A 50 19.30 10.94 3.73
CA GLU A 50 19.23 11.57 5.06
C GLU A 50 19.40 10.55 6.20
N TRP A 51 18.80 9.36 6.04
CA TRP A 51 18.90 8.27 7.03
C TRP A 51 20.33 7.75 7.20
N PHE A 52 21.10 7.67 6.11
CA PHE A 52 22.50 7.25 6.17
C PHE A 52 23.46 8.38 6.57
N ASN A 53 23.06 9.64 6.40
CA ASN A 53 23.89 10.79 6.72
C ASN A 53 23.87 11.16 8.21
N ARG A 54 22.76 10.89 8.92
CA ARG A 54 22.55 11.38 10.30
C ARG A 54 22.06 10.28 11.25
N PRO A 55 22.34 10.39 12.57
CA PRO A 55 21.76 9.50 13.56
C PRO A 55 20.23 9.52 13.54
N ILE A 56 19.60 8.36 13.70
CA ILE A 56 18.13 8.19 13.64
C ILE A 56 17.40 9.13 14.62
N ALA A 57 17.98 9.35 15.80
CA ALA A 57 17.42 10.22 16.84
C ALA A 57 17.37 11.71 16.43
N GLU A 58 18.17 12.10 15.44
CA GLU A 58 18.29 13.47 14.95
C GLU A 58 17.49 13.70 13.67
N LEU A 59 17.01 12.65 12.98
CA LEU A 59 16.17 12.76 11.78
C LEU A 59 14.90 13.61 11.97
N PRO A 60 14.21 13.60 13.12
CA PRO A 60 13.06 14.47 13.34
C PRO A 60 13.45 15.92 13.64
N ARG A 61 14.74 16.18 13.92
CA ARG A 61 15.24 17.49 14.34
C ARG A 61 15.87 18.21 13.16
N PHE A 62 15.52 19.48 13.06
CA PHE A 62 16.21 20.38 12.15
C PHE A 62 17.59 20.69 12.72
N ASP A 63 18.63 20.48 11.92
CA ASP A 63 19.98 20.82 12.33
C ASP A 63 20.23 22.31 12.12
N HIS A 64 20.23 23.06 13.23
CA HIS A 64 20.47 24.51 13.23
C HIS A 64 21.93 24.88 13.01
N ALA A 65 22.86 23.92 12.99
CA ALA A 65 24.27 24.16 12.68
C ALA A 65 24.54 24.26 11.17
N LEU A 66 23.61 23.80 10.32
CA LEU A 66 23.72 23.92 8.87
C LEU A 66 23.60 25.38 8.44
N THR A 67 24.46 25.82 7.52
CA THR A 67 24.45 27.18 6.97
C THR A 67 24.45 27.17 5.44
N GLY A 68 23.93 28.24 4.82
CA GLY A 68 23.94 28.39 3.37
C GLY A 68 23.04 27.39 2.62
N PHE A 69 23.58 26.79 1.56
CA PHE A 69 22.82 25.89 0.65
C PHE A 69 22.41 24.58 1.33
N ASP A 70 23.20 24.07 2.26
CA ASP A 70 22.90 22.82 2.97
C ASP A 70 21.68 22.97 3.87
N HIS A 71 21.55 24.13 4.51
CA HIS A 71 20.36 24.49 5.29
C HIS A 71 19.10 24.54 4.40
N ALA A 72 19.20 25.16 3.22
CA ALA A 72 18.08 25.24 2.29
C ALA A 72 17.67 23.85 1.75
N ALA A 73 18.65 23.00 1.41
CA ALA A 73 18.40 21.65 0.95
C ALA A 73 17.76 20.77 2.04
N SER A 74 18.30 20.79 3.26
CA SER A 74 17.73 20.07 4.40
C SER A 74 16.31 20.53 4.72
N PHE A 75 16.05 21.85 4.65
CA PHE A 75 14.71 22.41 4.83
C PHE A 75 13.72 21.89 3.78
N LEU A 76 14.12 21.88 2.50
CA LEU A 76 13.27 21.38 1.42
C LEU A 76 13.00 19.88 1.56
N VAL A 77 13.99 19.08 1.93
CA VAL A 77 13.83 17.64 2.17
C VAL A 77 12.89 17.38 3.35
N MET A 78 13.05 18.10 4.45
CA MET A 78 12.15 18.02 5.60
C MET A 78 10.71 18.40 5.21
N LEU A 79 10.55 19.54 4.54
CA LEU A 79 9.24 20.08 4.19
C LEU A 79 8.51 19.22 3.15
N LEU A 80 9.20 18.82 2.07
CA LEU A 80 8.58 18.21 0.90
C LEU A 80 8.63 16.68 0.92
N VAL A 81 9.66 16.10 1.55
CA VAL A 81 9.94 14.67 1.40
C VAL A 81 9.57 13.89 2.66
N GLN A 82 9.89 14.41 3.84
CA GLN A 82 9.82 13.66 5.09
C GLN A 82 8.42 13.11 5.38
N GLY A 83 8.33 11.77 5.44
CA GLY A 83 7.10 11.04 5.73
C GLY A 83 6.00 11.15 4.65
N LYS A 84 6.22 11.86 3.54
CA LYS A 84 5.22 12.03 2.46
C LYS A 84 5.36 10.97 1.37
N PHE A 85 6.60 10.70 0.95
CA PHE A 85 6.86 9.79 -0.17
C PHE A 85 6.56 8.32 0.15
N TYR A 86 6.80 7.88 1.39
CA TYR A 86 6.35 6.55 1.85
C TYR A 86 4.81 6.41 1.73
N LYS A 87 4.05 7.42 2.15
CA LYS A 87 2.58 7.43 2.06
C LYS A 87 2.10 7.42 0.61
N LEU A 88 2.73 8.22 -0.25
CA LEU A 88 2.46 8.22 -1.69
C LEU A 88 2.72 6.84 -2.27
N PHE A 89 3.89 6.26 -2.04
CA PHE A 89 4.23 4.95 -2.56
C PHE A 89 3.23 3.87 -2.08
N SER A 90 2.80 3.91 -0.81
CA SER A 90 1.77 3.02 -0.27
C SER A 90 0.41 3.18 -0.97
N LEU A 91 0.00 4.41 -1.27
CA LEU A 91 -1.22 4.67 -2.04
C LEU A 91 -1.11 4.08 -3.46
N LEU A 92 0.01 4.30 -4.14
CA LEU A 92 0.25 3.83 -5.50
C LEU A 92 0.37 2.30 -5.57
N PHE A 93 0.91 1.68 -4.52
CA PHE A 93 0.94 0.24 -4.34
C PHE A 93 -0.49 -0.32 -4.23
N GLY A 94 -1.34 0.27 -3.38
CA GLY A 94 -2.74 -0.11 -3.24
C GLY A 94 -3.55 0.06 -4.53
N MET A 95 -3.35 1.18 -5.25
CA MET A 95 -3.96 1.36 -6.58
C MET A 95 -3.48 0.32 -7.59
N GLY A 96 -2.19 0.00 -7.57
CA GLY A 96 -1.62 -1.07 -8.40
C GLY A 96 -2.26 -2.43 -8.14
N PHE A 97 -2.50 -2.76 -6.87
CA PHE A 97 -3.24 -3.95 -6.47
C PHE A 97 -4.66 -3.96 -7.04
N ALA A 98 -5.41 -2.86 -6.86
CA ALA A 98 -6.79 -2.75 -7.34
C ALA A 98 -6.90 -2.90 -8.87
N ILE A 99 -6.01 -2.24 -9.62
CA ILE A 99 -5.96 -2.35 -11.08
C ILE A 99 -5.63 -3.77 -11.51
N MET A 100 -4.66 -4.42 -10.85
CA MET A 100 -4.29 -5.79 -11.18
C MET A 100 -5.43 -6.78 -10.88
N LEU A 101 -6.16 -6.56 -9.79
CA LEU A 101 -7.33 -7.36 -9.41
C LEU A 101 -8.46 -7.20 -10.44
N SER A 102 -8.81 -5.97 -10.80
CA SER A 102 -9.86 -5.67 -11.80
C SER A 102 -9.53 -6.29 -13.16
N ARG A 103 -8.28 -6.15 -13.65
CA ARG A 103 -7.86 -6.74 -14.93
C ARG A 103 -7.87 -8.26 -14.92
N ALA A 104 -7.52 -8.88 -13.79
CA ALA A 104 -7.55 -10.33 -13.67
C ALA A 104 -9.00 -10.86 -13.66
N GLN A 105 -9.92 -10.13 -13.02
CA GLN A 105 -11.35 -10.44 -13.03
C GLN A 105 -11.94 -10.31 -14.44
N GLU A 106 -11.63 -9.24 -15.18
CA GLU A 106 -12.06 -9.05 -16.57
C GLU A 106 -11.59 -10.17 -17.51
N ARG A 107 -10.43 -10.76 -17.23
CA ARG A 107 -9.81 -11.81 -18.06
C ARG A 107 -10.07 -13.23 -17.57
N GLY A 108 -10.79 -13.40 -16.45
CA GLY A 108 -11.02 -14.71 -15.83
C GLY A 108 -9.73 -15.43 -15.37
N GLN A 109 -8.63 -14.70 -15.16
CA GLN A 109 -7.32 -15.29 -14.83
C GLN A 109 -7.10 -15.41 -13.33
N PRO A 110 -6.27 -16.39 -12.88
CA PRO A 110 -5.99 -16.59 -11.46
C PRO A 110 -5.10 -15.46 -10.89
N PHE A 111 -5.75 -14.41 -10.37
CA PHE A 111 -5.09 -13.26 -9.72
C PHE A 111 -4.20 -13.65 -8.54
N THR A 112 -4.72 -14.50 -7.65
CA THR A 112 -4.09 -14.82 -6.36
C THR A 112 -2.70 -15.43 -6.54
N ALA A 113 -2.55 -16.37 -7.48
CA ALA A 113 -1.28 -17.05 -7.71
C ALA A 113 -0.19 -16.09 -8.23
N VAL A 114 -0.56 -15.20 -9.17
CA VAL A 114 0.38 -14.22 -9.74
C VAL A 114 0.78 -13.19 -8.69
N PHE A 115 -0.17 -12.66 -7.92
CA PHE A 115 0.12 -11.68 -6.89
C PHE A 115 0.96 -12.27 -5.75
N LEU A 116 0.64 -13.51 -5.32
CA LEU A 116 1.37 -14.19 -4.27
C LEU A 116 2.84 -14.42 -4.65
N ARG A 117 3.13 -14.87 -5.87
CA ARG A 117 4.52 -15.02 -6.36
C ARG A 117 5.29 -13.71 -6.31
N ARG A 118 4.66 -12.60 -6.70
CA ARG A 118 5.26 -11.25 -6.64
C ARG A 118 5.54 -10.83 -5.21
N MET A 119 4.61 -11.03 -4.30
CA MET A 119 4.80 -10.69 -2.88
C MET A 119 5.84 -11.57 -2.20
N LEU A 120 5.90 -12.86 -2.52
CA LEU A 120 6.95 -13.75 -2.02
C LEU A 120 8.34 -13.33 -2.51
N ALA A 121 8.48 -12.98 -3.80
CA ALA A 121 9.74 -12.45 -4.32
C ALA A 121 10.14 -11.15 -3.60
N LEU A 122 9.19 -10.22 -3.43
CA LEU A 122 9.41 -8.96 -2.72
C LEU A 122 9.82 -9.20 -1.26
N TRP A 123 9.14 -10.12 -0.58
CA TRP A 123 9.41 -10.47 0.81
C TRP A 123 10.78 -11.11 0.98
N LEU A 124 11.16 -12.05 0.11
CA LEU A 124 12.48 -12.70 0.17
C LEU A 124 13.60 -11.69 -0.04
N ILE A 125 13.42 -10.76 -0.99
CA ILE A 125 14.38 -9.66 -1.21
C ILE A 125 14.43 -8.76 0.02
N GLY A 126 13.28 -8.39 0.59
CA GLY A 126 13.21 -7.55 1.78
C GLY A 126 13.85 -8.19 3.01
N VAL A 127 13.62 -9.49 3.24
CA VAL A 127 14.26 -10.25 4.32
C VAL A 127 15.78 -10.32 4.11
N ALA A 128 16.24 -10.63 2.89
CA ALA A 128 17.66 -10.59 2.59
C ALA A 128 18.24 -9.19 2.85
N HIS A 129 17.53 -8.14 2.43
CA HIS A 129 17.95 -6.77 2.67
C HIS A 129 18.05 -6.43 4.18
N LEU A 130 17.05 -6.81 4.97
CA LEU A 130 17.03 -6.62 6.43
C LEU A 130 18.20 -7.32 7.13
N VAL A 131 18.54 -8.53 6.68
CA VAL A 131 19.60 -9.35 7.29
C VAL A 131 21.01 -8.88 6.87
N PHE A 132 21.20 -8.55 5.60
CA PHE A 132 22.54 -8.27 5.04
C PHE A 132 22.92 -6.78 5.02
N PHE A 133 21.95 -5.86 4.97
CA PHE A 133 22.23 -4.45 4.74
C PHE A 133 21.77 -3.57 5.90
N TRP A 134 20.46 -3.49 6.15
CA TRP A 134 19.91 -2.50 7.06
C TRP A 134 18.46 -2.79 7.48
N GLY A 135 18.12 -2.44 8.73
CA GLY A 135 16.84 -2.76 9.38
C GLY A 135 15.63 -1.89 9.04
N GLY A 136 15.70 -0.96 8.10
CA GLY A 136 14.57 -0.11 7.68
C GLY A 136 14.06 -0.39 6.27
N ASP A 137 14.07 -1.67 5.88
CA ASP A 137 13.61 -2.09 4.57
C ASP A 137 12.11 -1.87 4.37
N ILE A 138 11.78 -1.21 3.26
CA ILE A 138 10.41 -0.89 2.88
C ILE A 138 9.73 -2.05 2.12
N LEU A 139 10.51 -2.94 1.49
CA LEU A 139 10.01 -4.04 0.67
C LEU A 139 9.29 -5.09 1.52
N HIS A 140 9.85 -5.42 2.68
CA HIS A 140 9.24 -6.31 3.67
C HIS A 140 7.82 -5.84 4.02
N ASP A 141 7.68 -4.58 4.39
CA ASP A 141 6.40 -4.00 4.83
C ASP A 141 5.36 -4.01 3.71
N TYR A 142 5.77 -3.72 2.48
CA TYR A 142 4.88 -3.83 1.31
C TYR A 142 4.50 -5.26 0.99
N ALA A 143 5.41 -6.22 1.15
CA ALA A 143 5.09 -7.61 0.92
C ALA A 143 4.03 -8.09 1.91
N VAL A 144 4.24 -7.80 3.20
CA VAL A 144 3.26 -8.12 4.26
C VAL A 144 1.95 -7.38 4.01
N GLY A 145 1.99 -6.08 3.73
CA GLY A 145 0.81 -5.28 3.41
C GLY A 145 0.03 -5.80 2.20
N GLY A 146 0.73 -6.23 1.15
CA GLY A 146 0.13 -6.88 -0.01
C GLY A 146 -0.53 -8.21 0.34
N LEU A 147 0.13 -9.07 1.10
CA LEU A 147 -0.45 -10.34 1.56
C LEU A 147 -1.69 -10.11 2.43
N LEU A 148 -1.68 -9.10 3.30
CA LEU A 148 -2.84 -8.70 4.09
C LEU A 148 -3.99 -8.22 3.19
N LEU A 149 -3.71 -7.40 2.17
CA LEU A 149 -4.73 -6.99 1.18
C LEU A 149 -5.32 -8.19 0.43
N LEU A 150 -4.48 -9.13 0.02
CA LEU A 150 -4.93 -10.36 -0.65
C LEU A 150 -5.82 -11.20 0.28
N GLY A 151 -5.40 -11.36 1.54
CA GLY A 151 -6.17 -12.05 2.57
C GLY A 151 -7.50 -11.37 2.86
N TRP A 152 -7.51 -10.04 2.94
CA TRP A 152 -8.71 -9.23 3.14
C TRP A 152 -9.71 -9.43 2.00
N VAL A 153 -9.28 -9.30 0.74
CA VAL A 153 -10.14 -9.53 -0.42
C VAL A 153 -10.65 -10.97 -0.47
N GLY A 154 -9.78 -11.94 -0.18
CA GLY A 154 -10.16 -13.36 -0.12
C GLY A 154 -11.21 -13.65 0.96
N LEU A 155 -11.05 -13.06 2.14
CA LEU A 155 -11.99 -13.22 3.27
C LEU A 155 -13.34 -12.56 2.96
N TRP A 156 -13.31 -11.35 2.42
CA TRP A 156 -14.51 -10.57 2.10
C TRP A 156 -15.35 -11.21 0.99
N ASN A 157 -14.71 -11.91 0.06
CA ASN A 157 -15.37 -12.58 -1.05
C ASN A 157 -15.86 -14.01 -0.71
N ARG A 158 -15.59 -14.52 0.49
CA ARG A 158 -15.99 -15.88 0.93
C ARG A 158 -17.19 -15.86 1.89
N GLY A 159 -18.15 -16.76 1.64
CA GLY A 159 -19.22 -17.14 2.57
C GLY A 159 -20.05 -15.96 3.12
N ARG A 160 -20.13 -15.87 4.45
CA ARG A 160 -21.00 -14.94 5.20
C ARG A 160 -20.61 -13.47 5.04
N MET A 161 -19.36 -13.15 4.67
CA MET A 161 -18.90 -11.76 4.52
C MET A 161 -19.27 -11.11 3.19
N LYS A 162 -19.64 -11.91 2.18
CA LYS A 162 -20.09 -11.40 0.87
C LYS A 162 -21.28 -10.44 0.99
N ARG A 163 -22.12 -10.61 2.03
CA ARG A 163 -23.26 -9.71 2.35
C ARG A 163 -22.83 -8.28 2.71
N PHE A 164 -21.59 -8.10 3.15
CA PHE A 164 -21.02 -6.80 3.50
C PHE A 164 -20.24 -6.19 2.32
N ASN A 165 -20.11 -6.90 1.20
CA ASN A 165 -19.47 -6.40 -0.02
C ASN A 165 -20.36 -5.45 -0.83
N ASN A 166 -20.89 -4.44 -0.13
CA ASN A 166 -21.72 -3.39 -0.70
C ASN A 166 -21.06 -2.04 -0.46
N PRO A 167 -21.12 -1.09 -1.42
CA PRO A 167 -20.51 0.23 -1.28
C PRO A 167 -20.99 0.98 -0.03
N ASP A 168 -22.26 0.79 0.36
CA ASP A 168 -22.80 1.42 1.57
C ASP A 168 -22.24 0.81 2.86
N SER A 169 -21.97 -0.50 2.90
CA SER A 169 -21.33 -1.14 4.05
C SER A 169 -19.88 -0.69 4.19
N ILE A 170 -19.15 -0.55 3.07
CA ILE A 170 -17.78 -0.03 3.06
C ILE A 170 -17.74 1.42 3.55
N ARG A 171 -18.66 2.28 3.06
CA ARG A 171 -18.75 3.69 3.50
C ARG A 171 -19.07 3.80 5.00
N ARG A 172 -20.03 3.02 5.50
CA ARG A 172 -20.38 2.99 6.93
C ARG A 172 -19.21 2.52 7.78
N PHE A 173 -18.51 1.48 7.35
CA PHE A 173 -17.31 1.01 8.02
C PHE A 173 -16.21 2.08 8.04
N ALA A 174 -15.96 2.76 6.91
CA ALA A 174 -14.98 3.83 6.82
C ALA A 174 -15.33 5.02 7.74
N LEU A 175 -16.60 5.45 7.74
CA LEU A 175 -17.08 6.51 8.63
C LEU A 175 -16.94 6.12 10.10
N TRP A 176 -17.34 4.90 10.45
CA TRP A 176 -17.20 4.38 11.80
C TRP A 176 -15.72 4.33 12.23
N TYR A 177 -14.84 3.81 11.36
CA TYR A 177 -13.40 3.74 11.62
C TYR A 177 -12.75 5.11 11.81
N MET A 178 -13.19 6.15 11.08
CA MET A 178 -12.67 7.51 11.24
C MET A 178 -13.23 8.22 12.48
N SER A 179 -14.52 8.05 12.77
CA SER A 179 -15.18 8.80 13.84
C SER A 179 -14.93 8.22 15.23
N VAL A 180 -14.91 6.88 15.37
CA VAL A 180 -14.79 6.23 16.67
C VAL A 180 -13.50 6.59 17.44
N PRO A 181 -12.29 6.49 16.88
CA PRO A 181 -11.08 6.83 17.63
C PRO A 181 -11.03 8.32 17.99
N PHE A 182 -11.53 9.20 17.11
CA PHE A 182 -11.59 10.63 17.38
C PHE A 182 -12.53 10.94 18.56
N ILE A 183 -13.74 10.36 18.56
CA ILE A 183 -14.71 10.52 19.64
C ILE A 183 -14.15 9.92 20.94
N ALA A 184 -13.61 8.70 20.88
CA ALA A 184 -13.04 8.03 22.04
C ALA A 184 -11.90 8.84 22.68
N MET A 185 -11.00 9.37 21.86
CA MET A 185 -9.87 10.18 22.31
C MET A 185 -10.33 11.53 22.89
N THR A 186 -11.36 12.14 22.32
CA THR A 186 -11.97 13.37 22.85
C THR A 186 -12.63 13.13 24.21
N VAL A 187 -13.43 12.07 24.33
CA VAL A 187 -14.10 11.70 25.59
C VAL A 187 -13.08 11.34 26.66
N ALA A 188 -12.05 10.56 26.31
CA ALA A 188 -10.97 10.21 27.23
C ALA A 188 -10.19 11.46 27.69
N GLY A 189 -9.91 12.40 26.79
CA GLY A 189 -9.23 13.66 27.13
C GLY A 189 -10.04 14.51 28.10
N ILE A 190 -11.35 14.68 27.84
CA ILE A 190 -12.24 15.43 28.74
C ILE A 190 -12.37 14.73 30.10
N GLY A 191 -12.52 13.40 30.12
CA GLY A 191 -12.62 12.63 31.35
C GLY A 191 -11.33 12.70 32.19
N TYR A 192 -10.17 12.56 31.55
CA TYR A 192 -8.88 12.67 32.23
C TYR A 192 -8.68 14.07 32.83
N GLY A 193 -9.02 15.12 32.07
CA GLY A 193 -8.93 16.51 32.54
C GLY A 193 -9.83 16.79 33.75
N THR A 194 -11.10 16.43 33.68
CA THR A 194 -12.06 16.70 34.77
C THR A 194 -11.72 15.95 36.08
N LEU A 195 -11.21 14.71 35.98
CA LEU A 195 -10.79 13.92 37.15
C LEU A 195 -9.48 14.42 37.77
N HIS A 196 -8.50 14.87 36.97
CA HIS A 196 -7.24 15.39 37.51
C HIS A 196 -7.36 16.85 38.02
N ASP A 197 -8.20 17.67 37.37
CA ASP A 197 -8.43 19.04 37.81
C ASP A 197 -9.18 19.08 39.14
N SER A 198 -10.19 18.22 39.33
CA SER A 198 -10.94 18.14 40.60
C SER A 198 -10.07 17.67 41.78
N ALA A 199 -9.13 16.75 41.55
CA ALA A 199 -8.15 16.33 42.56
C ALA A 199 -7.16 17.46 42.91
N TYR A 200 -6.74 18.26 41.91
CA TYR A 200 -5.86 19.42 42.14
C TYR A 200 -6.53 20.47 43.04
N PHE A 201 -7.81 20.79 42.79
CA PHE A 201 -8.55 21.78 43.58
C PHE A 201 -8.89 21.31 45.01
N GLN A 202 -9.13 20.01 45.24
CA GLN A 202 -9.40 19.47 46.59
C GLN A 202 -8.17 19.45 47.51
N SER A 203 -6.95 19.45 46.96
CA SER A 203 -5.71 19.42 47.77
C SER A 203 -5.25 20.80 48.26
N ARG A 204 -5.92 21.88 47.83
CA ARG A 204 -5.49 23.27 48.05
C ARG A 204 -6.42 24.10 48.94
N PHE A 205 -7.49 23.50 49.44
CA PHE A 205 -8.42 24.03 50.43
C PHE A 205 -8.60 23.02 51.56
#